data_AF-A0A0D2DAJ7-F1
#
_entry.id   AF-A0A0D2DAJ7-F1
#
_cell.length_a   1.000
_cell.length_b   1.000
_cell.length_c   1.000
_cell.angle_alpha   90.00
_cell.angle_beta   90.00
_cell.angle_gamma   90.00
#
_symmetry.space_group_name_H-M   'P 1'
#
loop_
_entity.id
_entity.type
_entity.pdbx_description
1 polymer ?
#
loop_
_entity_poly.entity_id
_entity_poly.type
_entity_poly.pdbx_seq_one_letter_code
_entity_poly.pdbx_strand_id
1 'polypeptide(L)'
;MLDVVAKHKYTVSTVLETHGHADHLTASCYLQNVLEQRQQSQPRPRPEVCIGQRILQAQETMSALYGVPPADLVDAFDHTFADDESFTIGSIQARAIALPGRTPDHLGYVVGSNVFTGDSIFNPDVGSAPCDFPRGSAVVGGQNAEIKGVPFTTVAVQVRENKHANQTTRMDDFVPWRSERDAGLAAPKLLAQALQVNVRGSRLPARSTRDFKLTGVPGRVCRV
;
A
#
# COMPACT_ATOMS: atom_id res chain seq x y z
N MET A 1 5.67 -8.73 -13.76
CA MET A 1 5.07 -9.68 -12.79
C MET A 1 4.45 -10.88 -13.49
N LEU A 2 3.33 -10.70 -14.22
CA LEU A 2 2.54 -11.80 -14.82
C LEU A 2 3.35 -12.80 -15.67
N ASP A 3 4.39 -12.33 -16.36
CA ASP A 3 5.23 -13.17 -17.21
C ASP A 3 6.19 -14.07 -16.40
N VAL A 4 6.57 -13.65 -15.18
CA VAL A 4 7.31 -14.48 -14.22
C VAL A 4 6.40 -15.57 -13.66
N VAL A 5 5.15 -15.23 -13.32
CA VAL A 5 4.12 -16.20 -12.88
C VAL A 5 3.92 -17.27 -13.95
N ALA A 6 3.73 -16.87 -15.22
CA ALA A 6 3.57 -17.79 -16.34
C ALA A 6 4.83 -18.63 -16.61
N LYS A 7 6.02 -18.00 -16.68
CA LYS A 7 7.30 -18.67 -16.95
C LYS A 7 7.62 -19.75 -15.92
N HIS A 8 7.36 -19.48 -14.64
CA HIS A 8 7.66 -20.39 -13.53
C HIS A 8 6.47 -21.25 -13.10
N LYS A 9 5.33 -21.15 -13.80
CA LYS A 9 4.07 -21.88 -13.52
C LYS A 9 3.59 -21.71 -12.07
N TYR A 10 3.81 -20.54 -11.48
CA TYR A 10 3.33 -20.24 -10.13
C TYR A 10 1.81 -20.05 -10.13
N THR A 11 1.17 -20.46 -9.05
CA THR A 11 -0.21 -20.08 -8.73
C THR A 11 -0.17 -19.00 -7.65
N VAL A 12 -0.71 -17.83 -7.97
CA VAL A 12 -0.89 -16.72 -7.04
C VAL A 12 -2.23 -16.93 -6.34
N SER A 13 -2.20 -17.27 -5.05
CA SER A 13 -3.40 -17.38 -4.20
C SER A 13 -3.91 -16.03 -3.71
N THR A 14 -3.01 -15.05 -3.60
CA THR A 14 -3.24 -13.82 -2.83
C THR A 14 -2.41 -12.68 -3.41
N VAL A 15 -2.99 -11.48 -3.46
CA VAL A 15 -2.33 -10.20 -3.73
C VAL A 15 -2.41 -9.37 -2.45
N LEU A 16 -1.27 -8.84 -2.00
CA LEU A 16 -1.11 -8.24 -0.69
C LEU A 16 -0.84 -6.73 -0.81
N GLU A 17 -1.80 -5.92 -0.40
CA GLU A 17 -1.68 -4.46 -0.33
C GLU A 17 -1.05 -4.03 1.00
N THR A 18 -0.26 -2.96 0.96
CA THR A 18 0.49 -2.45 2.13
C THR A 18 -0.11 -1.19 2.76
N HIS A 19 -1.01 -0.51 2.04
CA HIS A 19 -1.81 0.64 2.48
C HIS A 19 -2.80 1.04 1.37
N GLY A 20 -3.75 1.92 1.69
CA GLY A 20 -4.54 2.64 0.70
C GLY A 20 -3.70 3.67 -0.06
N HIS A 21 -3.08 3.25 -1.17
CA HIS A 21 -2.29 4.13 -2.05
C HIS A 21 -3.06 5.41 -2.44
N ALA A 22 -2.35 6.55 -2.50
CA ALA A 22 -2.99 7.87 -2.61
C ALA A 22 -2.32 8.83 -3.62
N ASP A 23 -1.24 8.40 -4.27
CA ASP A 23 -0.49 9.13 -5.32
C ASP A 23 -0.61 8.45 -6.70
N HIS A 24 -0.97 7.17 -6.74
CA HIS A 24 -1.15 6.35 -7.94
C HIS A 24 -2.31 5.35 -7.78
N LEU A 25 -2.71 4.68 -8.87
CA LEU A 25 -3.70 3.59 -8.82
C LEU A 25 -3.00 2.26 -8.55
N THR A 26 -3.50 1.46 -7.59
CA THR A 26 -3.06 0.07 -7.46
C THR A 26 -3.54 -0.79 -8.65
N ALA A 27 -2.74 -1.80 -9.01
CA ALA A 27 -3.05 -2.77 -10.04
C ALA A 27 -3.81 -4.03 -9.53
N SER A 28 -4.12 -4.14 -8.23
CA SER A 28 -4.58 -5.40 -7.62
C SER A 28 -5.83 -6.00 -8.25
N CYS A 29 -6.86 -5.21 -8.58
CA CYS A 29 -8.05 -5.76 -9.23
C CYS A 29 -7.78 -6.17 -10.70
N TYR A 30 -6.89 -5.46 -11.41
CA TYR A 30 -6.42 -5.88 -12.73
C TYR A 30 -5.63 -7.21 -12.64
N LEU A 31 -4.73 -7.34 -11.67
CA LEU A 31 -3.96 -8.56 -11.43
C LEU A 31 -4.88 -9.72 -11.07
N GLN A 32 -5.82 -9.53 -10.14
CA GLN A 32 -6.82 -10.52 -9.75
C GLN A 32 -7.59 -11.05 -10.97
N ASN A 33 -8.18 -10.17 -11.78
CA ASN A 33 -8.95 -10.56 -12.97
C ASN A 33 -8.07 -11.29 -14.01
N VAL A 34 -6.84 -10.83 -14.25
CA VAL A 34 -5.95 -11.47 -15.24
C VAL A 34 -5.39 -12.80 -14.73
N LEU A 35 -5.17 -12.95 -13.43
CA LEU A 35 -4.74 -14.19 -12.81
C LEU A 35 -5.88 -15.21 -12.79
N GLU A 36 -7.11 -14.83 -12.40
CA GLU A 36 -8.30 -15.69 -12.45
C GLU A 36 -8.48 -16.35 -13.82
N GLN A 37 -8.40 -15.55 -14.90
CA GLN A 37 -8.53 -16.06 -16.27
C GLN A 37 -7.33 -16.93 -16.73
N ARG A 38 -6.16 -16.80 -16.10
CA ARG A 38 -4.96 -17.62 -16.39
C ARG A 38 -4.84 -18.86 -15.50
N GLN A 39 -5.54 -18.89 -14.36
CA GLN A 39 -5.44 -19.91 -13.31
C GLN A 39 -6.69 -20.80 -13.21
N GLN A 40 -7.58 -20.78 -14.22
CA GLN A 40 -8.85 -21.54 -14.24
C GLN A 40 -8.73 -23.04 -13.93
N SER A 41 -7.55 -23.66 -14.12
CA SER A 41 -7.27 -25.05 -13.79
C SER A 41 -6.79 -25.30 -12.34
N GLN A 42 -6.69 -24.26 -11.52
CA GLN A 42 -6.21 -24.33 -10.13
C GLN A 42 -7.38 -24.40 -9.12
N PRO A 43 -7.21 -25.05 -7.96
CA PRO A 43 -8.27 -25.16 -6.94
C PRO A 43 -8.78 -23.82 -6.38
N ARG A 44 -7.95 -22.77 -6.43
CA ARG A 44 -8.33 -21.36 -6.20
C ARG A 44 -7.85 -20.55 -7.40
N PRO A 45 -8.71 -20.32 -8.43
CA PRO A 45 -8.29 -19.66 -9.66
C PRO A 45 -8.16 -18.14 -9.45
N ARG A 46 -9.15 -17.50 -8.82
CA ARG A 46 -9.12 -16.09 -8.43
C ARG A 46 -8.23 -15.91 -7.20
N PRO A 47 -7.17 -15.07 -7.26
CA PRO A 47 -6.43 -14.69 -6.05
C PRO A 47 -7.27 -13.77 -5.17
N GLU A 48 -7.17 -13.90 -3.85
CA GLU A 48 -7.72 -12.96 -2.87
C GLU A 48 -6.92 -11.63 -2.90
N VAL A 49 -7.57 -10.46 -2.88
CA VAL A 49 -6.92 -9.14 -2.73
C VAL A 49 -7.09 -8.68 -1.28
N CYS A 50 -5.99 -8.62 -0.53
CA CYS A 50 -6.02 -8.46 0.92
C CYS A 50 -5.19 -7.25 1.39
N ILE A 51 -5.58 -6.67 2.53
CA ILE A 51 -4.94 -5.50 3.16
C ILE A 51 -5.09 -5.61 4.69
N GLY A 52 -4.49 -4.71 5.47
CA GLY A 52 -4.73 -4.65 6.92
C GLY A 52 -6.07 -3.98 7.27
N GLN A 53 -6.73 -4.46 8.33
CA GLN A 53 -8.03 -3.97 8.87
C GLN A 53 -8.12 -2.46 9.05
N ARG A 54 -6.98 -1.80 9.29
CA ARG A 54 -6.89 -0.36 9.51
C ARG A 54 -7.31 0.46 8.28
N ILE A 55 -7.36 -0.15 7.10
CA ILE A 55 -7.94 0.44 5.87
C ILE A 55 -9.34 1.00 6.11
N LEU A 56 -10.13 0.39 7.00
CA LEU A 56 -11.50 0.83 7.33
C LEU A 56 -11.53 2.28 7.84
N GLN A 57 -10.50 2.72 8.56
CA GLN A 57 -10.39 4.10 9.07
C GLN A 57 -10.03 5.11 7.95
N ALA A 58 -9.25 4.67 6.97
CA ALA A 58 -8.95 5.47 5.77
C ALA A 58 -10.17 5.52 4.85
N GLN A 59 -10.87 4.40 4.65
CA GLN A 59 -12.13 4.30 3.92
C GLN A 59 -13.20 5.22 4.52
N GLU A 60 -13.41 5.23 5.84
CA GLU A 60 -14.30 6.17 6.54
C GLU A 60 -13.93 7.63 6.22
N THR A 61 -12.68 8.00 6.46
CA THR A 61 -12.18 9.39 6.32
C THR A 61 -12.32 9.89 4.87
N MET A 62 -11.93 9.05 3.90
CA MET A 62 -11.92 9.42 2.48
C MET A 62 -13.30 9.27 1.82
N SER A 63 -14.18 8.42 2.35
CA SER A 63 -15.60 8.36 1.96
C SER A 63 -16.29 9.69 2.23
N ALA A 64 -16.13 10.23 3.44
CA ALA A 64 -16.67 11.54 3.81
C ALA A 64 -16.09 12.68 2.96
N LEU A 65 -14.78 12.67 2.69
CA LEU A 65 -14.09 13.75 1.98
C LEU A 65 -14.36 13.77 0.46
N TYR A 66 -14.40 12.61 -0.20
CA TYR A 66 -14.54 12.48 -1.66
C TYR A 66 -15.91 11.98 -2.13
N GLY A 67 -16.87 11.77 -1.21
CA GLY A 67 -18.23 11.35 -1.54
C GLY A 67 -18.31 9.94 -2.12
N VAL A 68 -17.47 9.02 -1.62
CA VAL A 68 -17.56 7.59 -1.98
C VAL A 68 -18.76 6.99 -1.24
N PRO A 69 -19.77 6.43 -1.93
CA PRO A 69 -20.89 5.77 -1.27
C PRO A 69 -20.37 4.63 -0.38
N PRO A 70 -20.85 4.48 0.87
CA PRO A 70 -20.41 3.39 1.74
C PRO A 70 -20.65 1.98 1.19
N ALA A 71 -21.63 1.82 0.29
CA ALA A 71 -21.90 0.55 -0.41
C ALA A 71 -20.72 0.10 -1.30
N ASP A 72 -20.00 1.03 -1.93
CA ASP A 72 -18.84 0.73 -2.80
C ASP A 72 -17.64 0.14 -2.03
N LEU A 73 -17.62 0.36 -0.71
CA LEU A 73 -16.57 -0.05 0.23
C LEU A 73 -16.80 -1.46 0.80
N VAL A 74 -18.05 -1.95 0.73
CA VAL A 74 -18.41 -3.31 1.16
C VAL A 74 -17.66 -4.31 0.27
N ASP A 75 -17.05 -5.31 0.92
CA ASP A 75 -16.22 -6.34 0.30
C ASP A 75 -15.19 -5.77 -0.70
N ALA A 76 -14.61 -4.60 -0.40
CA ALA A 76 -13.58 -3.98 -1.21
C ALA A 76 -12.29 -4.80 -1.27
N PHE A 77 -11.97 -5.50 -0.18
CA PHE A 77 -10.85 -6.41 -0.06
C PHE A 77 -11.40 -7.77 0.35
N ASP A 78 -10.89 -8.84 -0.25
CA ASP A 78 -11.34 -10.22 0.00
C ASP A 78 -10.97 -10.69 1.42
N HIS A 79 -9.95 -10.09 2.03
CA HIS A 79 -9.64 -10.25 3.46
C HIS A 79 -9.03 -8.96 4.03
N THR A 80 -9.29 -8.73 5.32
CA THR A 80 -8.72 -7.61 6.10
C THR A 80 -7.97 -8.15 7.32
N PHE A 81 -6.64 -8.23 7.21
CA PHE A 81 -5.78 -8.78 8.26
C PHE A 81 -5.86 -7.97 9.55
N ALA A 82 -6.06 -8.63 10.69
CA ALA A 82 -5.85 -8.02 11.98
C ALA A 82 -4.35 -7.70 12.22
N ASP A 83 -4.09 -6.77 13.12
CA ASP A 83 -2.74 -6.48 13.61
C ASP A 83 -2.15 -7.78 14.22
N ASP A 84 -0.94 -8.16 13.79
CA ASP A 84 -0.25 -9.41 14.15
C ASP A 84 -0.91 -10.72 13.67
N GLU A 85 -1.90 -10.66 12.77
CA GLU A 85 -2.52 -11.85 12.19
C GLU A 85 -1.52 -12.69 11.36
N SER A 86 -1.49 -13.99 11.64
CA SER A 86 -0.57 -14.95 11.01
C SER A 86 -1.28 -15.81 9.96
N PHE A 87 -0.63 -15.97 8.80
CA PHE A 87 -1.15 -16.68 7.63
C PHE A 87 -0.04 -17.49 6.93
N THR A 88 -0.36 -18.15 5.81
CA THR A 88 0.58 -19.02 5.10
C THR A 88 0.62 -18.77 3.59
N ILE A 89 1.83 -18.67 3.04
CA ILE A 89 2.10 -18.65 1.60
C ILE A 89 2.61 -20.04 1.20
N GLY A 90 1.68 -20.93 0.84
CA GLY A 90 1.99 -22.36 0.70
C GLY A 90 2.40 -22.96 2.06
N SER A 91 3.64 -23.40 2.19
CA SER A 91 4.23 -23.88 3.45
C SER A 91 4.99 -22.81 4.25
N ILE A 92 5.10 -21.58 3.73
CA ILE A 92 5.85 -20.49 4.37
C ILE A 92 4.91 -19.75 5.33
N GLN A 93 5.28 -19.66 6.62
CA GLN A 93 4.57 -18.82 7.58
C GLN A 93 4.82 -17.34 7.33
N ALA A 94 3.77 -16.53 7.46
CA ALA A 94 3.81 -15.08 7.31
C ALA A 94 2.93 -14.40 8.37
N ARG A 95 3.16 -13.11 8.64
CA ARG A 95 2.35 -12.29 9.56
C ARG A 95 2.21 -10.86 9.06
N ALA A 96 0.99 -10.32 9.14
CA ALA A 96 0.74 -8.89 8.94
C ALA A 96 1.15 -8.10 10.19
N ILE A 97 1.94 -7.04 10.04
CA ILE A 97 2.37 -6.15 11.12
C ILE A 97 1.98 -4.71 10.80
N ALA A 98 1.41 -3.99 11.77
CA ALA A 98 1.09 -2.58 11.58
C ALA A 98 2.38 -1.74 11.51
N LEU A 99 2.49 -0.89 10.49
CA LEU A 99 3.61 0.05 10.28
C LEU A 99 3.11 1.50 10.13
N PRO A 100 2.26 2.00 11.07
CA PRO A 100 1.67 3.33 10.97
C PRO A 100 2.75 4.41 11.01
N GLY A 101 2.55 5.45 10.21
CA GLY A 101 3.47 6.57 10.06
C GLY A 101 2.89 7.56 9.06
N ARG A 102 3.17 7.34 7.77
CA ARG A 102 2.56 8.14 6.69
C ARG A 102 1.04 8.19 6.76
N THR A 103 0.42 7.02 6.88
CA THR A 103 -1.01 6.88 7.16
C THR A 103 -1.22 5.89 8.32
N PRO A 104 -2.38 5.89 9.00
CA PRO A 104 -2.68 4.93 10.06
C PRO A 104 -2.81 3.49 9.59
N ASP A 105 -3.18 3.28 8.32
CA ASP A 105 -3.50 1.98 7.71
C ASP A 105 -2.30 1.23 7.11
N HIS A 106 -1.12 1.84 7.13
CA HIS A 106 0.11 1.19 6.68
C HIS A 106 0.42 -0.10 7.47
N LEU A 107 0.79 -1.14 6.72
CA LEU A 107 1.25 -2.42 7.23
C LEU A 107 2.44 -2.97 6.41
N GLY A 108 3.08 -3.99 6.97
CA GLY A 108 4.05 -4.82 6.28
C GLY A 108 3.79 -6.30 6.53
N TYR A 109 4.37 -7.14 5.67
CA TYR A 109 4.24 -8.60 5.75
C TYR A 109 5.59 -9.21 6.11
N VAL A 110 5.67 -9.79 7.31
CA VAL A 110 6.82 -10.59 7.74
C VAL A 110 6.72 -11.95 7.05
N VAL A 111 7.76 -12.35 6.31
CA VAL A 111 7.81 -13.64 5.58
C VAL A 111 9.19 -14.25 5.77
N GLY A 112 9.27 -15.26 6.64
CA GLY A 112 10.55 -15.75 7.17
C GLY A 112 11.32 -14.63 7.88
N SER A 113 12.58 -14.40 7.47
CA SER A 113 13.43 -13.32 8.01
C SER A 113 13.27 -11.97 7.29
N ASN A 114 12.35 -11.85 6.34
CA ASN A 114 12.16 -10.64 5.53
C ASN A 114 10.90 -9.89 5.96
N VAL A 115 10.85 -8.58 5.74
CA VAL A 115 9.64 -7.75 5.88
C VAL A 115 9.39 -7.04 4.56
N PHE A 116 8.22 -7.26 3.98
CA PHE A 116 7.75 -6.54 2.78
C PHE A 116 6.92 -5.34 3.24
N THR A 117 7.34 -4.12 2.93
CA THR A 117 6.72 -2.88 3.42
C THR A 117 6.08 -2.06 2.31
N GLY A 118 5.15 -1.18 2.68
CA GLY A 118 4.72 -0.05 1.86
C GLY A 118 5.74 1.08 1.85
N ASP A 119 5.28 2.33 1.72
CA ASP A 119 6.17 3.50 1.67
C ASP A 119 6.71 3.93 3.05
N SER A 120 6.24 3.29 4.13
CA SER A 120 6.74 3.40 5.52
C SER A 120 8.27 3.50 5.63
N ILE A 121 9.01 2.77 4.78
CA ILE A 121 10.45 2.88 4.66
C ILE A 121 10.90 2.66 3.21
N PHE A 122 11.63 3.63 2.66
CA PHE A 122 12.27 3.51 1.35
C PHE A 122 13.71 2.97 1.47
N ASN A 123 14.40 2.86 0.34
CA ASN A 123 15.85 2.67 0.32
C ASN A 123 16.57 3.72 1.19
N PRO A 124 17.77 3.39 1.73
CA PRO A 124 18.44 4.26 2.68
C PRO A 124 18.68 5.69 2.14
N ASP A 125 18.99 5.78 0.85
CA ASP A 125 19.14 6.99 0.03
C ASP A 125 17.86 7.80 -0.29
N VAL A 126 16.68 7.33 0.11
CA VAL A 126 15.40 8.07 0.05
C VAL A 126 14.83 8.28 1.45
N GLY A 127 14.94 7.29 2.33
CA GLY A 127 14.65 7.36 3.76
C GLY A 127 13.21 7.06 4.16
N SER A 128 12.60 7.94 4.95
CA SER A 128 11.18 7.84 5.35
C SER A 128 10.25 8.68 4.48
N ALA A 129 9.02 8.21 4.29
CA ALA A 129 7.99 8.93 3.56
C ALA A 129 7.40 10.12 4.35
N PRO A 130 6.72 11.06 3.69
CA PRO A 130 5.95 12.12 4.35
C PRO A 130 4.87 11.60 5.28
N CYS A 131 4.53 12.38 6.29
CA CYS A 131 3.39 12.16 7.18
C CYS A 131 2.32 13.24 6.93
N ASP A 132 2.03 13.44 5.65
CA ASP A 132 1.24 14.51 5.05
C ASP A 132 -0.28 14.22 5.01
N PHE A 133 -0.71 13.04 5.44
CA PHE A 133 -2.13 12.64 5.44
C PHE A 133 -2.84 12.95 6.76
N PRO A 134 -4.19 13.13 6.73
CA PRO A 134 -4.98 13.17 7.96
C PRO A 134 -4.72 11.93 8.84
N ARG A 135 -4.44 12.16 10.12
CA ARG A 135 -4.03 11.14 11.11
C ARG A 135 -2.64 10.50 10.85
N GLY A 136 -1.86 10.98 9.88
CA GLY A 136 -0.42 10.65 9.76
C GLY A 136 0.40 11.19 10.94
N SER A 137 1.56 10.60 11.22
CA SER A 137 2.40 10.95 12.37
C SER A 137 3.90 10.89 12.05
N ALA A 138 4.56 12.03 12.21
CA ALA A 138 5.94 12.32 11.79
C ALA A 138 7.05 11.67 12.65
N VAL A 139 6.94 10.38 12.95
CA VAL A 139 7.84 9.56 13.79
C VAL A 139 8.57 8.54 12.88
N VAL A 140 9.92 8.41 12.93
CA VAL A 140 10.87 7.48 12.17
C VAL A 140 11.66 8.01 10.91
N GLY A 141 12.99 7.69 10.76
CA GLY A 141 13.84 8.03 9.58
C GLY A 141 15.31 7.46 9.44
N GLY A 142 16.30 8.32 9.05
CA GLY A 142 17.76 8.07 8.81
C GLY A 142 18.89 9.21 8.82
N GLN A 143 19.43 9.66 7.68
CA GLN A 143 20.45 10.68 7.31
C GLN A 143 21.75 10.03 6.75
N ASN A 144 22.25 10.32 5.54
CA ASN A 144 21.64 10.94 4.33
C ASN A 144 22.46 10.51 3.07
N ALA A 145 21.84 10.17 1.93
CA ALA A 145 22.55 9.51 0.80
C ALA A 145 21.92 9.65 -0.61
N GLU A 146 22.50 8.97 -1.61
CA GLU A 146 22.25 9.06 -3.06
C GLU A 146 21.86 7.69 -3.68
N ILE A 147 21.00 7.69 -4.71
CA ILE A 147 20.19 6.51 -5.09
C ILE A 147 20.97 5.42 -5.83
N LYS A 148 20.99 4.21 -5.25
CA LYS A 148 21.22 2.95 -5.97
C LYS A 148 19.94 2.12 -5.97
N GLY A 149 19.41 1.84 -7.16
CA GLY A 149 18.12 1.18 -7.39
C GLY A 149 18.07 -0.33 -7.06
N VAL A 150 18.49 -0.71 -5.86
CA VAL A 150 18.31 -2.07 -5.31
C VAL A 150 16.91 -2.14 -4.67
N PRO A 151 16.04 -3.12 -5.00
CA PRO A 151 14.66 -3.17 -4.50
C PRO A 151 14.55 -3.77 -3.08
N PHE A 152 15.63 -3.73 -2.30
CA PHE A 152 15.68 -4.23 -0.93
C PHE A 152 16.82 -3.57 -0.14
N THR A 153 16.78 -3.77 1.17
CA THR A 153 17.74 -3.25 2.15
C THR A 153 17.80 -4.21 3.34
N THR A 154 18.62 -3.93 4.34
CA THR A 154 18.63 -4.69 5.61
C THR A 154 18.46 -3.74 6.79
N VAL A 155 17.98 -4.23 7.93
CA VAL A 155 17.86 -3.42 9.16
C VAL A 155 19.20 -2.80 9.55
N ALA A 156 20.30 -3.57 9.46
CA ALA A 156 21.65 -3.08 9.76
C ALA A 156 22.12 -1.96 8.81
N VAL A 157 21.73 -2.01 7.53
CA VAL A 157 22.00 -0.94 6.56
C VAL A 157 21.12 0.28 6.88
N GLN A 158 19.81 0.12 7.12
CA GLN A 158 18.92 1.23 7.43
C GLN A 158 19.34 1.99 8.70
N VAL A 159 19.67 1.25 9.76
CA VAL A 159 20.18 1.79 11.04
C VAL A 159 21.44 2.64 10.83
N ARG A 160 22.29 2.27 9.86
CA ARG A 160 23.55 2.97 9.54
C ARG A 160 23.41 4.09 8.48
N GLU A 161 22.49 3.97 7.52
CA GLU A 161 22.56 4.68 6.22
C GLU A 161 21.23 5.30 5.71
N ASN A 162 20.11 5.27 6.44
CA ASN A 162 18.80 5.83 5.98
C ASN A 162 18.88 7.38 5.70
N LYS A 163 17.78 8.14 5.44
CA LYS A 163 17.81 9.60 5.07
C LYS A 163 17.36 10.69 6.08
N HIS A 164 16.67 10.39 7.19
CA HIS A 164 16.11 11.43 8.10
C HIS A 164 16.21 11.47 9.69
N ALA A 165 16.86 10.61 10.52
CA ALA A 165 16.29 9.72 11.60
C ALA A 165 17.09 8.42 12.03
N ASN A 166 18.44 8.28 11.87
CA ASN A 166 19.25 7.01 11.92
C ASN A 166 19.79 6.69 13.33
N GLN A 167 20.73 5.74 13.47
CA GLN A 167 21.38 5.40 14.77
C GLN A 167 21.99 6.58 15.54
N THR A 168 22.28 7.70 14.88
CA THR A 168 22.81 8.94 15.48
C THR A 168 21.75 10.01 15.69
N THR A 169 20.55 9.88 15.11
CA THR A 169 19.53 10.92 15.14
C THR A 169 18.48 10.63 16.21
N ARG A 170 18.17 11.64 17.03
CA ARG A 170 17.21 11.50 18.14
C ARG A 170 15.78 11.69 17.66
N MET A 171 14.81 11.08 18.34
CA MET A 171 13.39 11.30 18.07
C MET A 171 12.98 12.76 18.31
N ASP A 172 13.55 13.40 19.35
CA ASP A 172 13.26 14.79 19.73
C ASP A 172 13.66 15.79 18.64
N ASP A 173 14.77 15.52 17.93
CA ASP A 173 15.23 16.33 16.79
C ASP A 173 14.43 16.00 15.52
N PHE A 174 14.02 14.74 15.39
CA PHE A 174 13.38 14.21 14.20
C PHE A 174 11.97 14.73 13.98
N VAL A 175 11.10 14.59 14.98
CA VAL A 175 9.67 14.86 14.82
C VAL A 175 9.43 16.34 14.44
N PRO A 176 10.11 17.34 15.03
CA PRO A 176 9.99 18.74 14.59
C PRO A 176 10.47 18.95 13.15
N TRP A 177 11.67 18.44 12.81
CA TRP A 177 12.23 18.55 11.46
C TRP A 177 11.30 17.95 10.39
N ARG A 178 10.71 16.79 10.68
CA ARG A 178 9.80 16.10 9.76
C ARG A 178 8.48 16.85 9.61
N SER A 179 7.95 17.35 10.73
CA SER A 179 6.70 18.14 10.74
C SER A 179 6.85 19.46 9.97
N GLU A 180 7.98 20.16 10.13
CA GLU A 180 8.30 21.38 9.38
C GLU A 180 8.42 21.09 7.88
N ARG A 181 9.15 20.02 7.52
CA ARG A 181 9.30 19.59 6.12
C ARG A 181 7.96 19.25 5.47
N ASP A 182 7.13 18.47 6.14
CA ASP A 182 5.88 17.95 5.57
C ASP A 182 4.80 19.04 5.47
N ALA A 183 4.80 20.03 6.36
CA ALA A 183 3.96 21.22 6.23
C ALA A 183 4.26 22.06 4.97
N GLY A 184 5.45 21.91 4.38
CA GLY A 184 5.83 22.54 3.10
C GLY A 184 5.53 21.71 1.85
N LEU A 185 4.96 20.51 1.97
CA LEU A 185 4.69 19.63 0.83
C LEU A 185 3.31 19.90 0.19
N ALA A 186 3.28 19.91 -1.14
CA ALA A 186 2.03 19.95 -1.90
C ALA A 186 1.39 18.56 -1.97
N ALA A 187 0.07 18.50 -1.84
CA ALA A 187 -0.71 17.27 -1.96
C ALA A 187 -0.47 16.54 -3.30
N PRO A 188 -0.48 15.19 -3.34
CA PRO A 188 -0.26 14.43 -4.58
C PRO A 188 -1.19 14.84 -5.72
N LYS A 189 -0.63 15.04 -6.93
CA LYS A 189 -1.37 15.50 -8.12
C LYS A 189 -2.57 14.59 -8.51
N LEU A 190 -2.53 13.32 -8.11
CA LEU A 190 -3.57 12.32 -8.38
C LEU A 190 -4.38 11.94 -7.12
N LEU A 191 -4.31 12.72 -6.04
CA LEU A 191 -4.90 12.39 -4.74
C LEU A 191 -6.38 12.00 -4.82
N ALA A 192 -7.21 12.86 -5.43
CA ALA A 192 -8.64 12.59 -5.59
C ALA A 192 -8.89 11.35 -6.47
N GLN A 193 -8.06 11.11 -7.49
CA GLN A 193 -8.21 10.02 -8.43
C GLN A 193 -7.78 8.66 -7.84
N ALA A 194 -6.69 8.64 -7.08
CA ALA A 194 -6.22 7.47 -6.35
C ALA A 194 -7.24 7.07 -5.26
N LEU A 195 -7.67 8.03 -4.45
CA LEU A 195 -8.64 7.78 -3.37
C LEU A 195 -10.05 7.45 -3.89
N GLN A 196 -10.46 7.92 -5.08
CA GLN A 196 -11.71 7.47 -5.71
C GLN A 196 -11.66 6.02 -6.25
N VAL A 197 -10.54 5.30 -6.18
CA VAL A 197 -10.42 3.93 -6.74
C VAL A 197 -9.82 2.94 -5.74
N ASN A 198 -8.75 3.32 -5.04
CA ASN A 198 -8.01 2.41 -4.17
C ASN A 198 -8.80 2.05 -2.90
N VAL A 199 -9.59 2.99 -2.35
CA VAL A 199 -10.49 2.73 -1.21
C VAL A 199 -11.66 1.79 -1.56
N ARG A 200 -11.96 1.64 -2.86
CA ARG A 200 -12.93 0.68 -3.41
C ARG A 200 -12.30 -0.68 -3.75
N GLY A 201 -11.06 -0.94 -3.33
CA GLY A 201 -10.35 -2.19 -3.64
C GLY A 201 -9.82 -2.25 -5.06
N SER A 202 -9.27 -1.14 -5.59
CA SER A 202 -8.86 -1.01 -7.01
C SER A 202 -10.04 -1.05 -8.01
N ARG A 203 -11.30 -1.12 -7.54
CA ARG A 203 -12.50 -1.10 -8.38
C ARG A 203 -12.86 0.34 -8.78
N LEU A 204 -13.10 0.61 -10.06
CA LEU A 204 -13.53 1.93 -10.51
C LEU A 204 -14.97 2.22 -10.06
N PRO A 205 -15.39 3.48 -9.87
CA PRO A 205 -16.82 3.78 -9.80
C PRO A 205 -17.52 3.44 -11.13
N ALA A 206 -18.79 3.03 -11.10
CA ALA A 206 -19.58 2.70 -12.28
C ALA A 206 -19.81 3.90 -13.21
N ARG A 207 -19.87 5.11 -12.63
CA ARG A 207 -20.10 6.39 -13.30
C ARG A 207 -19.06 7.42 -12.88
N SER A 208 -18.84 8.44 -13.71
CA SER A 208 -18.00 9.59 -13.37
C SER A 208 -18.54 10.31 -12.12
N THR A 209 -17.64 10.72 -11.23
CA THR A 209 -17.94 11.62 -10.11
C THR A 209 -17.52 13.05 -10.45
N ARG A 210 -17.73 14.01 -9.54
CA ARG A 210 -17.24 15.40 -9.65
C ARG A 210 -15.73 15.45 -9.89
N ASP A 211 -14.99 14.59 -9.19
CA ASP A 211 -13.52 14.64 -9.09
C ASP A 211 -12.83 13.52 -9.89
N PHE A 212 -13.61 12.58 -10.46
CA PHE A 212 -13.10 11.43 -11.21
C PHE A 212 -13.93 11.14 -12.47
N LYS A 213 -13.40 11.52 -13.64
CA LYS A 213 -14.08 11.36 -14.94
C LYS A 213 -13.64 10.09 -15.66
N LEU A 214 -14.58 9.17 -15.89
CA LEU A 214 -14.38 7.98 -16.72
C LEU A 214 -14.46 8.36 -18.21
N THR A 215 -13.41 8.05 -18.97
CA THR A 215 -13.41 8.17 -20.45
C THR A 215 -12.69 6.98 -21.07
N GLY A 216 -13.25 6.38 -22.13
CA GLY A 216 -12.63 5.27 -22.87
C GLY A 216 -12.42 3.96 -22.09
N VAL A 217 -12.91 3.85 -20.85
CA VAL A 217 -12.65 2.71 -19.95
C VAL A 217 -13.21 1.41 -20.53
N PRO A 218 -12.37 0.40 -20.84
CA PRO A 218 -12.82 -0.87 -21.40
C PRO A 218 -13.81 -1.62 -20.49
N GLY A 219 -14.73 -2.37 -21.09
CA GLY A 219 -15.73 -3.17 -20.36
C GLY A 219 -15.17 -4.33 -19.52
N ARG A 220 -13.86 -4.60 -19.58
CA ARG A 220 -13.16 -5.62 -18.76
C ARG A 220 -12.51 -5.05 -17.50
N VAL A 221 -12.59 -3.73 -17.26
CA VAL A 221 -12.10 -3.11 -16.02
C VAL A 221 -13.22 -3.19 -14.98
N CYS A 222 -12.93 -3.74 -13.80
CA CYS A 222 -13.90 -3.91 -12.72
C CYS A 222 -14.46 -2.56 -12.24
N ARG A 223 -15.75 -2.56 -11.87
CA ARG A 223 -16.45 -1.39 -11.35
C ARG A 223 -17.40 -1.76 -10.21
N VAL A 224 -17.75 -0.76 -9.41
CA VAL A 224 -18.85 -0.73 -8.43
C VAL A 224 -19.77 0.46 -8.71
#